data_AF-A0A7V6FEB5-F1
#
_entry.id   AF-A0A7V6FEB5-F1
#
_cell.length_a   1.000
_cell.length_b   1.000
_cell.length_c   1.000
_cell.angle_alpha   90.00
_cell.angle_beta   90.00
_cell.angle_gamma   90.00
#
_symmetry.space_group_name_H-M   'P 1'
#
loop_
_entity.id
_entity.type
_entity.pdbx_description
1 polymer ?
#
loop_
_entity_poly.entity_id
_entity_poly.type
_entity_poly.pdbx_seq_one_letter_code
_entity_poly.pdbx_strand_id
1 'polypeptide(L)' 'MSFSIRLTAEERKLASSYAKLHDISMGEAFKQALFERIEDEYDIAIAEDAYEEYLKSGQKSRPIEDFWEELDQ' A
#
# COMPACT_ATOMS: atom_id res chain seq x y z
N MET A 1 -1.08 11.50 18.82
CA MET A 1 -2.44 10.91 18.90
C MET A 1 -2.32 9.47 19.36
N SER A 2 -3.18 9.02 20.27
CA SER A 2 -3.22 7.63 20.74
C SER A 2 -4.60 7.04 20.44
N PHE A 3 -4.64 5.84 19.84
CA PHE A 3 -5.85 5.06 19.64
C PHE A 3 -5.74 3.74 20.41
N SER A 4 -6.87 3.25 20.91
CA SER A 4 -6.94 2.01 21.68
C SER A 4 -7.74 0.97 20.92
N ILE A 5 -7.14 -0.19 20.69
CA ILE A 5 -7.79 -1.33 20.05
C ILE A 5 -8.04 -2.40 21.12
N ARG A 6 -9.27 -2.92 21.19
CA ARG A 6 -9.56 -4.08 22.04
C ARG A 6 -9.18 -5.34 21.28
N LEU A 7 -8.41 -6.20 21.94
CA LEU A 7 -8.01 -7.49 21.42
C LEU A 7 -8.47 -8.57 22.41
N THR A 8 -8.90 -9.69 21.87
CA THR A 8 -9.01 -10.95 22.60
C THR A 8 -7.63 -11.42 23.05
N ALA A 9 -7.59 -12.40 23.95
CA ALA A 9 -6.33 -12.99 24.41
C ALA A 9 -5.54 -13.65 23.26
N GLU A 10 -6.24 -14.27 22.32
CA GLU A 10 -5.63 -14.95 21.17
C GLU A 10 -5.05 -13.96 20.16
N GLU A 11 -5.81 -12.94 19.77
CA GLU A 11 -5.33 -11.87 18.88
C GLU A 11 -4.11 -11.16 19.46
N ARG A 12 -4.12 -10.87 20.77
CA ARG A 12 -2.98 -10.26 21.44
C ARG A 12 -1.75 -11.17 21.40
N LYS A 13 -1.93 -12.48 21.63
CA LYS A 13 -0.84 -13.46 21.57
C LYS A 13 -0.25 -13.55 20.16
N LEU A 14 -1.10 -13.56 19.13
CA LEU A 14 -0.69 -13.57 17.74
C LEU A 14 0.10 -12.29 17.39
N ALA A 15 -0.48 -11.11 17.62
CA ALA A 15 0.15 -9.83 17.32
C ALA A 15 1.47 -9.64 18.07
N SER A 16 1.54 -10.05 19.33
CA SER A 16 2.78 -9.99 20.13
C SER A 16 3.85 -10.94 19.61
N SER A 17 3.48 -12.10 19.09
CA SER A 17 4.45 -13.07 18.54
C SER A 17 5.01 -12.59 17.21
N TYR A 18 4.15 -12.02 16.35
CA TYR A 18 4.57 -11.35 15.13
C TYR A 18 5.53 -10.20 15.42
N ALA A 19 5.15 -9.27 16.30
CA ALA A 19 5.98 -8.11 16.63
C ALA A 19 7.36 -8.52 17.17
N LYS A 20 7.42 -9.55 18.04
CA LYS A 20 8.68 -10.12 18.55
C LYS A 20 9.54 -10.77 17.45
N LEU A 21 8.92 -11.49 16.51
CA LEU A 21 9.64 -12.12 15.41
C LEU A 21 10.34 -11.08 14.51
N HIS A 22 9.70 -9.92 14.36
CA HIS A 22 10.18 -8.82 13.53
C HIS A 22 10.95 -7.75 14.32
N ASP A 23 11.22 -7.97 15.61
CA ASP A 23 11.93 -7.04 16.51
C ASP A 23 11.34 -5.61 16.53
N ILE A 24 10.01 -5.51 16.45
CA ILE A 24 9.27 -4.23 16.48
C ILE A 24 8.26 -4.20 17.61
N SER A 25 7.77 -3.00 17.94
CA SER A 25 6.68 -2.87 18.90
C SER A 25 5.35 -3.33 18.31
N MET A 26 4.42 -3.79 19.16
CA MET A 26 3.08 -4.17 18.70
C MET A 26 2.34 -2.99 18.05
N GLY A 27 2.53 -1.76 18.55
CA GLY A 27 1.94 -0.57 17.97
C GLY A 27 2.51 -0.23 16.58
N GLU A 28 3.80 -0.49 16.38
CA GLU A 28 4.46 -0.32 15.09
C GLU A 28 4.00 -1.36 14.08
N ALA A 29 3.89 -2.64 14.48
CA ALA A 29 3.31 -3.68 13.63
C ALA A 29 1.89 -3.32 13.16
N PHE A 30 1.03 -2.83 14.06
CA PHE A 30 -0.31 -2.36 13.68
C PHE A 30 -0.28 -1.14 12.77
N LYS A 31 0.65 -0.21 13.00
CA LYS A 31 0.78 1.00 12.17
C LYS A 31 1.22 0.64 10.76
N GLN A 32 2.24 -0.20 10.63
CA GLN A 32 2.73 -0.68 9.34
C GLN A 32 1.63 -1.42 8.59
N ALA A 33 0.98 -2.40 9.23
CA ALA A 33 -0.11 -3.15 8.60
C ALA A 33 -1.27 -2.24 8.14
N LEU A 34 -1.62 -1.21 8.91
CA LEU A 34 -2.66 -0.26 8.51
C LEU A 34 -2.25 0.55 7.26
N PHE A 35 -1.02 1.09 7.24
CA PHE A 35 -0.55 1.89 6.11
C PHE A 35 -0.32 1.05 4.86
N GLU A 36 0.17 -0.18 5.01
CA GLU A 36 0.30 -1.15 3.92
C GLU A 36 -1.05 -1.42 3.25
N ARG A 37 -2.13 -1.62 4.04
CA ARG A 37 -3.47 -1.78 3.47
C ARG A 37 -3.98 -0.54 2.73
N ILE A 38 -3.67 0.66 3.25
CA ILE A 38 -4.07 1.91 2.61
C ILE A 38 -3.30 2.11 1.30
N GLU A 39 -2.00 1.80 1.29
CA GLU A 39 -1.13 1.84 0.12
C GLU A 39 -1.63 0.86 -0.96
N ASP A 40 -1.90 -0.39 -0.60
CA ASP A 40 -2.45 -1.40 -1.52
C ASP A 40 -3.76 -0.92 -2.19
N GLU A 41 -4.69 -0.36 -1.41
CA GLU A 41 -5.96 0.15 -1.93
C GLU A 41 -5.76 1.36 -2.86
N TYR A 42 -4.81 2.23 -2.53
CA TYR A 42 -4.46 3.38 -3.35
C TYR A 42 -3.79 2.96 -4.67
N ASP A 43 -2.83 2.04 -4.61
CA ASP A 43 -2.11 1.53 -5.77
C ASP A 43 -3.06 0.83 -6.75
N ILE A 44 -4.02 0.05 -6.24
CA ILE A 44 -5.06 -0.57 -7.06
C ILE A 44 -5.87 0.49 -7.80
N ALA A 45 -6.34 1.53 -7.09
CA ALA A 45 -7.14 2.59 -7.71
C ALA A 45 -6.37 3.33 -8.82
N ILE A 46 -5.10 3.67 -8.58
CA ILE A 46 -4.24 4.31 -9.58
C ILE A 46 -4.00 3.39 -10.78
N ALA A 47 -3.78 2.09 -10.55
CA ALA A 47 -3.61 1.12 -11.62
C ALA A 47 -4.88 0.97 -12.47
N GLU A 48 -6.06 0.97 -11.86
CA GLU A 48 -7.35 0.93 -12.56
C GLU A 48 -7.54 2.18 -13.44
N ASP A 49 -7.28 3.38 -12.91
CA ASP A 49 -7.36 4.64 -13.65
C ASP A 49 -6.42 4.65 -14.86
N ALA A 50 -5.15 4.28 -14.65
CA ALA A 50 -4.16 4.20 -15.73
C ALA A 50 -4.54 3.17 -16.80
N TYR A 51 -5.11 2.03 -16.38
CA TYR A 51 -5.57 1.00 -17.30
C TYR A 51 -6.79 1.48 -18.11
N GLU A 52 -7.74 2.16 -17.50
CA GLU A 52 -8.86 2.76 -18.21
C GLU A 52 -8.42 3.79 -19.25
N GLU A 53 -7.45 4.65 -18.91
CA GLU A 53 -6.89 5.62 -19.85
C GLU A 53 -6.23 4.92 -21.05
N TYR A 54 -5.44 3.88 -20.79
CA TYR A 54 -4.84 3.06 -21.83
C TYR A 54 -5.90 2.45 -22.77
N LEU A 55 -6.98 1.90 -22.21
CA LEU A 55 -8.09 1.37 -23.01
C LEU A 55 -8.77 2.48 -23.84
N LYS A 56 -9.02 3.66 -23.26
CA LYS A 56 -9.63 4.82 -23.93
C LYS A 56 -8.73 5.39 -25.04
N SER A 57 -7.41 5.25 -24.93
CA SER A 57 -6.44 5.65 -25.97
C SER A 57 -6.47 4.76 -27.23
N GLY A 58 -7.21 3.65 -27.18
CA GLY A 58 -7.20 2.63 -28.22
C GLY A 58 -5.98 1.71 -28.13
N GLN A 59 -5.42 1.53 -26.93
CA GLN A 59 -4.29 0.63 -26.64
C GLN A 59 -3.03 0.98 -27.45
N LYS A 60 -2.81 2.28 -27.69
CA LYS A 60 -1.67 2.74 -28.47
C LYS A 60 -0.42 2.75 -27.60
N SER A 61 0.63 2.11 -28.09
CA SER A 61 1.96 2.31 -27.53
C SER A 61 2.54 3.64 -27.99
N ARG A 62 3.42 4.20 -27.19
CA ARG A 62 4.26 5.34 -27.55
C ARG A 62 5.74 4.99 -27.33
N PRO A 63 6.67 5.64 -28.05
CA PRO A 63 8.10 5.53 -27.78
C PRO A 63 8.41 5.85 -26.31
N ILE A 64 9.44 5.21 -25.75
CA ILE A 64 9.82 5.40 -24.34
C ILE A 64 10.46 6.79 -24.13
N GLU A 65 11.04 7.35 -25.20
CA GLU A 65 11.62 8.69 -25.25
C GLU A 65 10.61 9.76 -24.82
N ASP A 66 9.36 9.67 -25.30
CA ASP A 66 8.28 10.61 -24.95
C ASP A 66 7.99 10.60 -23.44
N PHE A 67 8.09 9.44 -22.78
CA PHE A 67 7.89 9.33 -21.33
C PHE A 67 9.04 9.96 -20.53
N TRP A 68 10.29 9.81 -20.99
CA TRP A 68 11.42 10.45 -20.32
C TRP A 68 11.35 11.98 -20.39
N GLU A 69 10.92 12.53 -21.53
CA GLU A 69 10.72 13.98 -21.68
C GLU A 69 9.63 14.55 -20.74
N GLU A 70 8.63 13.74 -20.37
CA GLU A 70 7.59 14.12 -19.41
C GLU A 70 8.09 14.11 -17.96
N LEU A 71 9.03 13.22 -17.61
CA LEU A 71 9.58 13.10 -16.25
C LEU A 71 10.64 14.14 -15.92
N ASP A 72 11.31 14.71 -16.94
CA ASP A 72 12.37 15.72 -16.77
C ASP A 72 11.81 17.17 -16.61
N GLN A 73 10.50 17.33 -16.46
CA GLN A 73 9.81 18.62 -16.20
C GLN A 73 9.62 18.92 -14.71
#